data_AF-R5EJV3-F1
#
_entry.id   AF-R5EJV3-F1
#
_cell.length_a   1.000
_cell.length_b   1.000
_cell.length_c   1.000
_cell.angle_alpha   90.00
_cell.angle_beta   90.00
_cell.angle_gamma   90.00
#
_symmetry.space_group_name_H-M   'P 1'
#
loop_
_entity.id
_entity.type
_entity.pdbx_description
1 polymer ?
#
loop_
_entity_poly.entity_id
_entity_poly.type
_entity_poly.pdbx_seq_one_letter_code
_entity_poly.pdbx_strand_id
1 'polypeptide(L)'
;MKKIVVAVDSFKGSMTSLEAGNAVRAGIHKIHSDWKVEVYPVADGGEGTVEALTYQKNVTERTCMVTGPLGERMEASYIWYDGESGQTAVIEMAAAAGLPLVPDERRNPMHTTTYGVGELIRDAIRQGCRRFIIGIGGSATNDAGIGMLQALGYHFYDQAGNEVAYGAEGLSKVADIGFENVMLQLSQCTFQIACDVDNPLVGEIGCSVVYGPQKGADADMVDTMDAAMKRFADLVEHIAMCDMGSIRPNGTRNTPGVGAAGGLGYAFLMFLNAGLRPGIDIVLEESGLEQAIVKADIVITGEGRLDGQTLMGKTPAGVAQLAKKYGKQVIAVAGCFGEGVEQCRRSGQFDACYAVNDILTEQEKKHAMEKKFAVANLQRLITQCLDEKKVAVLFPGIGYHTDKPLLYYSKKLARERGYEIIEIKYGELPSGVKGDPDKMIEAFRKALQYATEQLTAVEFNTYNEVLFISKSVGTAVAAAYAKQYNINARQIYYTLVAESFDAIGQEGIVFHGTADPWAETDKIQAECEKRGLSLYLTKNANHSMETGNVEKDLEIMKDIMEKTAAYMDYL
;
A
#
# COMPACT_ATOMS: atom_id res chain seq x y z
N MET A 1 -22.09 2.59 11.19
CA MET A 1 -21.21 3.67 10.71
C MET A 1 -19.78 3.13 10.69
N LYS A 2 -19.20 2.93 9.50
CA LYS A 2 -17.80 2.49 9.39
C LYS A 2 -16.85 3.65 9.63
N LYS A 3 -15.69 3.38 10.21
CA LYS A 3 -14.56 4.31 10.36
C LYS A 3 -13.45 3.91 9.39
N ILE A 4 -13.10 4.83 8.49
CA ILE A 4 -12.06 4.65 7.48
C ILE A 4 -10.90 5.58 7.83
N VAL A 5 -9.68 5.04 7.79
CA VAL A 5 -8.46 5.82 7.83
C VAL A 5 -7.84 5.82 6.44
N VAL A 6 -7.51 6.99 5.93
CA VAL A 6 -6.90 7.20 4.62
C VAL A 6 -5.51 7.78 4.84
N ALA A 7 -4.47 7.03 4.50
CA ALA A 7 -3.07 7.41 4.65
C ALA A 7 -2.31 7.06 3.36
N VAL A 8 -2.33 7.98 2.41
CA VAL A 8 -1.86 7.79 1.02
C VAL A 8 -0.68 8.71 0.77
N ASP A 9 0.40 8.22 0.17
CA ASP A 9 1.54 9.05 -0.23
C ASP A 9 1.14 10.02 -1.37
N SER A 10 1.99 11.01 -1.61
CA SER A 10 1.97 11.86 -2.78
C SER A 10 1.97 11.04 -4.09
N PHE A 11 1.25 11.56 -5.07
CA PHE A 11 1.31 11.07 -6.44
C PHE A 11 2.31 11.99 -7.15
N LYS A 12 3.60 11.63 -7.07
CA LYS A 12 4.73 12.47 -7.50
C LYS A 12 4.48 13.12 -8.87
N GLY A 13 4.62 14.44 -8.93
CA GLY A 13 4.33 15.25 -10.13
C GLY A 13 2.85 15.54 -10.40
N SER A 14 1.92 15.18 -9.50
CA SER A 14 0.48 15.36 -9.70
C SER A 14 -0.27 15.89 -8.46
N MET A 15 -0.28 15.13 -7.36
CA MET A 15 -1.04 15.45 -6.14
C MET A 15 -0.17 15.31 -4.89
N THR A 16 -0.36 16.20 -3.91
CA THR A 16 0.21 16.00 -2.57
C THR A 16 -0.49 14.85 -1.84
N SER A 17 0.10 14.39 -0.74
CA SER A 17 -0.50 13.35 0.11
C SER A 17 -1.89 13.74 0.63
N LEU A 18 -2.06 14.99 1.09
CA LEU A 18 -3.37 15.51 1.51
C LEU A 18 -4.37 15.58 0.35
N GLU A 19 -3.95 16.00 -0.84
CA GLU A 19 -4.83 16.06 -2.01
C GLU A 19 -5.33 14.67 -2.41
N ALA A 20 -4.42 13.68 -2.46
CA ALA A 20 -4.76 12.29 -2.75
C ALA A 20 -5.71 11.71 -1.69
N GLY A 21 -5.40 11.88 -0.40
CA GLY A 21 -6.24 11.40 0.69
C GLY A 21 -7.63 12.06 0.71
N ASN A 22 -7.71 13.36 0.42
CA ASN A 22 -8.97 14.07 0.31
C ASN A 22 -9.80 13.65 -0.92
N ALA A 23 -9.14 13.29 -2.03
CA ALA A 23 -9.82 12.72 -3.19
C ALA A 23 -10.44 11.36 -2.85
N VAL A 24 -9.72 10.48 -2.14
CA VAL A 24 -10.25 9.20 -1.64
C VAL A 24 -11.46 9.45 -0.73
N ARG A 25 -11.34 10.35 0.25
CA ARG A 25 -12.47 10.72 1.13
C ARG A 25 -13.69 11.20 0.35
N ALA A 26 -13.49 12.08 -0.63
CA ALA A 26 -14.57 12.60 -1.45
C ALA A 26 -15.24 11.49 -2.29
N GLY A 27 -14.47 10.51 -2.78
CA GLY A 27 -15.02 9.35 -3.48
C GLY A 27 -15.88 8.47 -2.56
N ILE A 28 -15.40 8.17 -1.35
CA ILE A 28 -16.15 7.39 -0.35
C ILE A 28 -17.49 8.07 -0.04
N HIS A 29 -17.49 9.38 0.22
CA HIS A 29 -18.71 10.11 0.57
C HIS A 29 -19.74 10.22 -0.55
N LYS A 30 -19.40 9.89 -1.81
CA LYS A 30 -20.39 9.79 -2.89
C LYS A 30 -21.32 8.58 -2.72
N ILE A 31 -20.83 7.49 -2.13
CA ILE A 31 -21.60 6.25 -1.92
C ILE A 31 -21.97 6.02 -0.45
N HIS A 32 -21.15 6.50 0.48
CA HIS A 32 -21.32 6.35 1.92
C HIS A 32 -21.10 7.69 2.63
N SER A 33 -22.14 8.52 2.64
CA SER A 33 -22.12 9.84 3.26
C SER A 33 -22.12 9.80 4.80
N ASP A 34 -22.53 8.67 5.39
CA ASP A 34 -22.59 8.46 6.85
C ASP A 34 -21.27 7.92 7.44
N TRP A 35 -20.35 7.40 6.63
CA TRP A 35 -19.09 6.85 7.12
C TRP A 35 -18.16 7.93 7.65
N LYS A 36 -17.38 7.62 8.68
CA LYS A 36 -16.37 8.55 9.21
C LYS A 36 -15.04 8.31 8.50
N VAL A 37 -14.57 9.29 7.72
CA VAL A 37 -13.30 9.17 7.00
C VAL A 37 -12.28 10.18 7.55
N GLU A 38 -11.19 9.68 8.13
CA GLU A 38 -10.07 10.48 8.64
C GLU A 38 -8.89 10.37 7.67
N VAL A 39 -8.39 11.52 7.20
CA VAL A 39 -7.25 11.61 6.27
C VAL A 39 -6.01 12.02 7.05
N TYR A 40 -4.93 11.25 6.90
CA TYR A 40 -3.61 11.50 7.46
C TYR A 40 -2.60 11.56 6.32
N PRO A 41 -1.87 12.68 6.14
CA PRO A 41 -0.77 12.72 5.22
C PRO A 41 0.37 11.83 5.70
N VAL A 42 1.02 11.15 4.75
CA VAL A 42 2.16 10.27 4.99
C VAL A 42 3.21 10.52 3.92
N ALA A 43 4.47 10.31 4.28
CA ALA A 43 5.62 10.48 3.39
C ALA A 43 6.73 9.52 3.82
N ASP A 44 7.68 9.27 2.92
CA ASP A 44 8.79 8.35 3.13
C ASP A 44 10.04 9.02 3.72
N GLY A 45 10.13 10.35 3.79
CA GLY A 45 11.36 11.06 4.18
C GLY A 45 11.81 12.10 3.14
N GLY A 46 11.19 12.08 1.95
CA GLY A 46 11.36 13.08 0.90
C GLY A 46 10.40 14.28 0.99
N GLU A 47 10.01 14.80 -0.17
CA GLU A 47 9.06 15.93 -0.30
C GLU A 47 7.73 15.64 0.41
N GLY A 48 7.24 16.61 1.18
CA GLY A 48 5.97 16.48 1.93
C GLY A 48 6.13 15.86 3.32
N THR A 49 7.34 15.46 3.72
CA THR A 49 7.60 14.91 5.06
C THR A 49 7.34 15.92 6.16
N VAL A 50 7.72 17.19 5.97
CA VAL A 50 7.38 18.25 6.94
C VAL A 50 5.87 18.39 7.10
N GLU A 51 5.10 18.40 6.01
CA GLU A 51 3.63 18.47 6.05
C GLU A 51 3.05 17.26 6.79
N ALA A 52 3.54 16.05 6.52
CA ALA A 52 3.11 14.83 7.20
C ALA A 52 3.39 14.85 8.71
N LEU A 53 4.58 15.28 9.13
CA LEU A 53 5.01 15.29 10.54
C LEU A 53 4.31 16.36 11.38
N THR A 54 3.88 17.45 10.75
CA THR A 54 3.31 18.63 11.40
C THR A 54 1.79 18.69 11.27
N TYR A 55 1.18 17.77 10.53
CA TYR A 55 -0.26 17.70 10.36
C TYR A 55 -0.99 17.61 11.70
N GLN A 56 -2.01 18.45 11.88
CA GLN A 56 -2.79 18.59 13.12
C GLN A 56 -2.00 19.04 14.37
N LYS A 57 -0.74 19.45 14.22
CA LYS A 57 0.05 20.05 15.31
C LYS A 57 -0.05 21.57 15.26
N ASN A 58 0.04 22.20 16.43
CA ASN A 58 0.21 23.65 16.52
C ASN A 58 1.68 23.96 16.28
N VAL A 59 2.00 24.37 15.06
CA VAL A 59 3.39 24.55 14.63
C VAL A 59 3.73 26.03 14.42
N THR A 60 5.00 26.34 14.58
CA THR A 60 5.58 27.65 14.25
C THR A 60 6.62 27.46 13.17
N GLU A 61 6.42 28.14 12.04
CA GLU A 61 7.45 28.26 11.01
C GLU A 61 8.46 29.33 11.41
N ARG A 62 9.73 29.08 11.13
CA ARG A 62 10.79 30.05 11.30
C ARG A 62 11.69 30.09 10.09
N THR A 63 11.84 31.29 9.54
CA THR A 63 12.75 31.61 8.45
C THR A 63 14.00 32.29 9.00
N CYS A 64 15.17 31.88 8.52
CA CYS A 64 16.42 32.55 8.84
C CYS A 64 17.34 32.63 7.62
N MET A 65 18.26 33.60 7.66
CA MET A 65 19.33 33.69 6.66
C MET A 65 20.37 32.62 6.96
N VAL A 66 20.67 31.80 5.96
CA VAL A 66 21.65 30.71 6.01
C VAL A 66 22.58 30.78 4.80
N THR A 67 23.67 30.03 4.86
CA THR A 67 24.60 29.82 3.77
C THR A 67 24.08 28.67 2.90
N GLY A 68 23.68 29.00 1.67
CA GLY A 68 23.20 28.03 0.69
C GLY A 68 24.32 27.11 0.18
N PRO A 69 23.99 26.13 -0.67
CA PRO A 69 24.95 25.10 -1.08
C PRO A 69 26.15 25.68 -1.83
N LEU A 70 26.03 26.85 -2.46
CA LEU A 70 27.12 27.51 -3.20
C LEU A 70 27.92 28.53 -2.37
N GLY A 71 27.67 28.59 -1.05
CA GLY A 71 28.33 29.53 -0.13
C GLY A 71 27.70 30.93 -0.06
N GLU A 72 26.71 31.21 -0.92
CA GLU A 72 25.95 32.47 -0.94
C GLU A 72 24.88 32.49 0.17
N ARG A 73 24.49 33.67 0.65
CA ARG A 73 23.43 33.79 1.68
C ARG A 73 22.04 33.69 1.05
N MET A 74 21.16 32.91 1.66
CA MET A 74 19.77 32.71 1.25
C MET A 74 18.85 32.55 2.45
N GLU A 75 17.54 32.71 2.24
CA GLU A 75 16.53 32.37 3.24
C GLU A 75 16.23 30.88 3.20
N ALA A 76 16.17 30.25 4.38
CA ALA A 76 15.66 28.91 4.55
C ALA A 76 14.72 28.86 5.76
N SER A 77 13.71 28.01 5.69
CA SER A 77 12.72 27.82 6.75
C SER A 77 12.86 26.43 7.38
N TYR A 78 12.48 26.35 8.65
CA TYR A 78 12.16 25.10 9.32
C TYR A 78 10.92 25.28 10.19
N ILE A 79 10.32 24.16 10.61
CA ILE A 79 9.13 24.18 11.46
C ILE A 79 9.49 23.64 12.83
N TRP A 80 8.89 24.16 13.89
CA TRP A 80 8.96 23.54 15.21
C TRP A 80 7.60 23.52 15.89
N TYR A 81 7.45 22.61 16.85
CA TYR A 81 6.24 22.47 17.66
C TYR A 81 6.58 21.99 19.07
N ASP A 82 5.68 22.25 20.01
CA ASP A 82 5.73 21.71 21.36
C ASP A 82 5.18 20.29 21.37
N GLY A 83 6.04 19.30 21.65
CA GLY A 83 5.66 17.91 21.85
C GLY A 83 5.68 17.52 23.33
N GLU A 84 5.20 16.32 23.66
CA GLU A 84 5.23 15.78 25.02
C GLU A 84 6.65 15.68 25.59
N SER A 85 7.64 15.44 24.72
CA SER A 85 9.07 15.35 25.05
C SER A 85 9.81 16.69 24.89
N GLY A 86 9.09 17.81 24.75
CA GLY A 86 9.64 19.14 24.56
C GLY A 86 9.58 19.64 23.11
N GLN A 87 10.19 20.81 22.88
CA GLN A 87 10.22 21.47 21.57
C GLN A 87 10.99 20.62 20.55
N THR A 88 10.28 20.26 19.47
CA THR A 88 10.80 19.47 18.36
C THR A 88 10.92 20.34 17.11
N ALA A 89 12.10 20.39 16.52
CA ALA A 89 12.34 21.00 15.21
C ALA A 89 12.25 19.93 14.11
N VAL A 90 11.57 20.28 13.01
CA VAL A 90 11.50 19.48 11.79
C VAL A 90 12.19 20.27 10.68
N ILE A 91 13.27 19.70 10.12
CA ILE A 91 14.12 20.35 9.13
C ILE A 91 14.22 19.46 7.89
N GLU A 92 14.01 20.02 6.71
CA GLU A 92 14.43 19.41 5.45
C GLU A 92 15.77 20.00 5.06
N MET A 93 16.84 19.18 4.97
CA MET A 93 18.17 19.68 4.62
C MET A 93 18.17 20.36 3.24
N ALA A 94 17.28 19.92 2.34
CA ALA A 94 17.14 20.45 1.00
C ALA A 94 16.78 21.95 0.98
N ALA A 95 16.16 22.48 2.04
CA ALA A 95 15.87 23.90 2.18
C ALA A 95 17.14 24.77 2.25
N ALA A 96 18.26 24.21 2.70
CA ALA A 96 19.54 24.92 2.82
C ALA A 96 20.67 24.35 1.94
N ALA A 97 20.59 23.07 1.56
CA ALA A 97 21.64 22.36 0.82
C ALA A 97 21.09 21.44 -0.28
N GLY A 98 19.89 21.73 -0.79
CA GLY A 98 19.20 20.91 -1.79
C GLY A 98 19.68 21.12 -3.22
N LEU A 99 19.59 20.07 -4.03
CA LEU A 99 19.89 20.07 -5.47
C LEU A 99 19.06 21.09 -6.26
N PRO A 100 17.76 21.35 -5.95
CA PRO A 100 16.98 22.39 -6.63
C PRO A 100 17.49 23.82 -6.42
N LEU A 101 18.32 24.05 -5.39
CA LEU A 101 18.92 25.35 -5.10
C LEU A 101 20.16 25.64 -5.97
N VAL A 102 20.64 24.63 -6.71
CA VAL A 102 21.84 24.73 -7.55
C VAL A 102 21.42 24.61 -9.02
N PRO A 103 21.59 25.68 -9.83
CA PRO A 103 21.38 25.61 -11.27
C PRO A 103 22.20 24.49 -11.90
N ASP A 104 21.66 23.81 -12.91
CA ASP A 104 22.28 22.64 -13.53
C ASP A 104 23.73 22.89 -13.97
N GLU A 105 24.02 24.08 -14.49
CA GLU A 105 25.35 24.48 -14.97
C GLU A 105 26.35 24.78 -13.85
N ARG A 106 25.87 24.98 -12.62
CA ARG A 106 26.68 25.27 -11.42
C ARG A 106 26.82 24.05 -10.51
N ARG A 107 26.27 22.90 -10.89
CA ARG A 107 26.36 21.65 -10.12
C ARG A 107 27.79 21.13 -10.12
N ASN A 108 28.47 21.30 -8.98
CA ASN A 108 29.79 20.76 -8.74
C ASN A 108 29.96 20.41 -7.25
N PRO A 109 29.94 19.12 -6.88
CA PRO A 109 29.97 18.69 -5.49
C PRO A 109 31.32 18.91 -4.79
N MET A 110 32.37 19.26 -5.55
CA MET A 110 33.66 19.66 -4.98
C MET A 110 33.55 20.94 -4.14
N HIS A 111 32.56 21.80 -4.41
CA HIS A 111 32.41 23.11 -3.79
C HIS A 111 31.12 23.28 -2.99
N THR A 112 30.15 22.36 -3.10
CA THR A 112 28.86 22.53 -2.43
C THR A 112 28.93 22.19 -0.94
N THR A 113 28.27 23.00 -0.10
CA THR A 113 28.39 22.92 1.36
C THR A 113 27.09 22.60 2.09
N THR A 114 27.18 21.86 3.19
CA THR A 114 26.08 21.63 4.14
C THR A 114 26.00 22.70 5.25
N TYR A 115 26.80 23.77 5.19
CA TYR A 115 26.89 24.78 6.25
C TYR A 115 25.54 25.34 6.70
N GLY A 116 24.65 25.69 5.75
CA GLY A 116 23.33 26.21 6.07
C GLY A 116 22.46 25.25 6.88
N VAL A 117 22.64 23.93 6.74
CA VAL A 117 21.95 22.92 7.56
C VAL A 117 22.34 23.06 9.03
N GLY A 118 23.63 23.24 9.30
CA GLY A 118 24.11 23.47 10.67
C GLY A 118 23.64 24.82 11.23
N GLU A 119 23.47 25.84 10.38
CA GLU A 119 22.87 27.11 10.81
C GLU A 119 21.40 26.98 11.20
N LEU A 120 20.59 26.18 10.48
CA LEU A 120 19.22 25.87 10.85
C LEU A 120 19.16 25.14 12.20
N ILE A 121 20.01 24.12 12.40
CA ILE A 121 20.10 23.38 13.67
C ILE A 121 20.48 24.33 14.81
N ARG A 122 21.51 25.17 14.61
CA ARG A 122 21.97 26.15 15.60
C ARG A 122 20.87 27.15 15.98
N ASP A 123 20.12 27.65 15.00
CA ASP A 123 19.03 28.58 15.24
C ASP A 123 17.87 27.91 16.00
N ALA A 124 17.51 26.68 15.64
CA ALA A 124 16.54 25.86 16.38
C ALA A 124 16.95 25.58 17.84
N ILE A 125 18.22 25.26 18.09
CA ILE A 125 18.74 25.11 19.46
C ILE A 125 18.56 26.41 20.26
N ARG A 126 18.83 27.57 19.63
CA ARG A 126 18.63 28.89 20.25
C ARG A 126 17.16 29.21 20.54
N GLN A 127 16.24 28.63 19.78
CA GLN A 127 14.79 28.71 20.04
C GLN A 127 14.30 27.73 21.12
N GLY A 128 15.20 26.95 21.73
CA GLY A 128 14.86 26.01 22.79
C GLY A 128 14.60 24.58 22.31
N CYS A 129 14.65 24.33 21.00
CA CYS A 129 14.50 22.96 20.47
C CYS A 129 15.62 22.05 20.98
N ARG A 130 15.24 20.85 21.41
CA ARG A 130 16.17 19.80 21.85
C ARG A 130 15.91 18.48 21.14
N ARG A 131 14.80 18.34 20.43
CA ARG A 131 14.52 17.20 19.58
C ARG A 131 14.50 17.64 18.12
N PHE A 132 15.11 16.84 17.26
CA PHE A 132 15.28 17.15 15.85
C PHE A 132 14.83 15.97 15.02
N ILE A 133 13.94 16.24 14.07
CA ILE A 133 13.59 15.32 12.99
C ILE A 133 14.10 15.96 11.71
N ILE A 134 15.02 15.30 11.00
CA ILE A 134 15.68 15.88 9.83
C ILE A 134 15.54 14.96 8.64
N GLY A 135 14.88 15.46 7.58
CA GLY A 135 14.86 14.82 6.27
C GLY A 135 16.12 15.15 5.50
N ILE A 136 16.86 14.12 5.05
CA ILE A 136 18.14 14.30 4.34
C ILE A 136 18.09 13.95 2.84
N GLY A 137 16.89 13.87 2.27
CA GLY A 137 16.72 13.68 0.82
C GLY A 137 17.12 14.90 -0.02
N GLY A 138 17.46 14.67 -1.29
CA GLY A 138 17.57 15.75 -2.29
C GLY A 138 18.80 16.66 -2.20
N SER A 139 19.90 16.22 -1.59
CA SER A 139 21.13 17.01 -1.39
C SER A 139 21.86 17.42 -2.67
N ALA A 140 22.45 18.63 -2.69
CA ALA A 140 23.45 19.08 -3.68
C ALA A 140 24.90 18.74 -3.30
N THR A 141 25.12 18.21 -2.10
CA THR A 141 26.43 18.20 -1.41
C THR A 141 27.09 16.83 -1.41
N ASN A 142 28.43 16.81 -1.30
CA ASN A 142 29.23 15.59 -1.10
C ASN A 142 30.43 15.85 -0.18
N ASP A 143 30.18 16.60 0.89
CA ASP A 143 31.19 17.13 1.81
C ASP A 143 31.30 16.32 3.11
N ALA A 144 30.68 15.13 3.19
CA ALA A 144 30.59 14.32 4.40
C ALA A 144 29.97 15.04 5.62
N GLY A 145 29.22 16.12 5.40
CA GLY A 145 28.62 16.91 6.48
C GLY A 145 29.57 17.85 7.21
N ILE A 146 30.81 18.04 6.75
CA ILE A 146 31.77 18.93 7.44
C ILE A 146 31.27 20.38 7.49
N GLY A 147 30.57 20.86 6.46
CA GLY A 147 29.99 22.20 6.47
C GLY A 147 29.00 22.39 7.61
N MET A 148 28.07 21.44 7.79
CA MET A 148 27.13 21.43 8.91
C MET A 148 27.89 21.46 10.25
N LEU A 149 28.90 20.62 10.41
CA LEU A 149 29.69 20.54 11.64
C LEU A 149 30.46 21.84 11.92
N GLN A 150 31.01 22.49 10.89
CA GLN A 150 31.65 23.82 11.01
C GLN A 150 30.67 24.86 11.55
N ALA A 151 29.44 24.89 11.04
CA ALA A 151 28.41 25.82 11.52
C ALA A 151 28.00 25.56 13.00
N LEU A 152 28.20 24.34 13.48
CA LEU A 152 27.96 23.88 14.85
C LEU A 152 29.17 24.03 15.79
N GLY A 153 30.30 24.57 15.28
CA GLY A 153 31.48 24.91 16.07
C GLY A 153 32.60 23.87 16.06
N TYR A 154 32.52 22.86 15.21
CA TYR A 154 33.67 22.01 14.91
C TYR A 154 34.64 22.73 13.99
N HIS A 155 35.92 22.42 14.11
CA HIS A 155 36.98 22.97 13.27
C HIS A 155 37.65 21.83 12.50
N PHE A 156 37.99 22.04 11.24
CA PHE A 156 38.66 21.03 10.41
C PHE A 156 39.89 21.65 9.80
N TYR A 157 41.07 21.11 10.15
CA TYR A 157 42.35 21.70 9.77
C TYR A 157 43.05 20.89 8.69
N ASP A 158 43.76 21.57 7.81
CA ASP A 158 44.72 20.97 6.89
C ASP A 158 46.05 20.64 7.59
N GLN A 159 46.99 20.05 6.84
CA GLN A 159 48.32 19.70 7.37
C GLN A 159 49.15 20.91 7.85
N ALA A 160 48.82 22.12 7.40
CA ALA A 160 49.47 23.36 7.80
C ALA A 160 48.77 24.03 9.01
N GLY A 161 47.68 23.43 9.52
CA GLY A 161 46.90 23.96 10.64
C GLY A 161 45.90 25.05 10.25
N ASN A 162 45.59 25.21 8.95
CA ASN A 162 44.57 26.17 8.50
C ASN A 162 43.20 25.50 8.38
N GLU A 163 42.13 26.26 8.61
CA GLU A 163 40.76 25.81 8.32
C GLU A 163 40.60 25.41 6.85
N VAL A 164 39.97 24.25 6.64
CA VAL A 164 39.64 23.79 5.29
C VAL A 164 38.48 24.60 4.71
N ALA A 165 38.49 24.74 3.38
CA ALA A 165 37.38 25.32 2.64
C ALA A 165 36.13 24.43 2.69
N TYR A 166 35.04 24.89 2.08
CA TYR A 166 33.83 24.10 1.91
C TYR A 166 33.95 22.98 0.86
N GLY A 167 32.98 22.07 0.88
CA GLY A 167 32.79 21.06 -0.16
C GLY A 167 33.78 19.91 -0.07
N ALA A 168 33.70 19.01 -1.05
CA ALA A 168 34.60 17.86 -1.10
C ALA A 168 36.07 18.25 -1.32
N GLU A 169 36.34 19.44 -1.89
CA GLU A 169 37.69 19.97 -1.99
C GLU A 169 38.30 20.21 -0.60
N GLY A 170 37.55 20.87 0.29
CA GLY A 170 37.98 21.07 1.68
C GLY A 170 38.15 19.74 2.40
N LEU A 171 37.15 18.86 2.28
CA LEU A 171 37.18 17.50 2.85
C LEU A 171 38.46 16.74 2.49
N SER A 172 38.92 16.86 1.24
CA SER A 172 40.10 16.15 0.75
C SER A 172 41.41 16.53 1.46
N LYS A 173 41.45 17.71 2.10
CA LYS A 173 42.61 18.30 2.78
C LYS A 173 42.58 18.12 4.30
N VAL A 174 41.47 17.63 4.88
CA VAL A 174 41.32 17.46 6.33
C VAL A 174 42.40 16.52 6.88
N ALA A 175 43.13 17.00 7.87
CA ALA A 175 44.18 16.29 8.58
C ALA A 175 43.94 16.23 10.10
N ASP A 176 43.21 17.18 10.68
CA ASP A 176 42.89 17.23 12.11
C ASP A 176 41.52 17.87 12.39
N ILE A 177 40.98 17.65 13.59
CA ILE A 177 39.65 18.13 14.03
C ILE A 177 39.75 18.85 15.38
N GLY A 178 39.28 20.11 15.41
CA GLY A 178 39.14 20.91 16.63
C GLY A 178 37.72 20.84 17.21
N PHE A 179 37.63 20.95 18.55
CA PHE A 179 36.40 20.76 19.33
C PHE A 179 36.08 21.94 20.27
N GLU A 180 36.94 22.94 20.31
CA GLU A 180 36.96 24.00 21.32
C GLU A 180 35.72 24.89 21.32
N ASN A 181 35.06 25.04 20.16
CA ASN A 181 33.88 25.89 19.99
C ASN A 181 32.59 25.10 19.76
N VAL A 182 32.62 23.77 19.91
CA VAL A 182 31.45 22.93 19.72
C VAL A 182 30.34 23.37 20.68
N MET A 183 29.15 23.59 20.14
CA MET A 183 28.01 24.04 20.92
C MET A 183 27.67 23.06 22.06
N LEU A 184 27.81 23.51 23.31
CA LEU A 184 27.55 22.69 24.50
C LEU A 184 26.13 22.09 24.52
N GLN A 185 25.15 22.81 23.97
CA GLN A 185 23.75 22.39 23.92
C GLN A 185 23.52 21.17 23.03
N LEU A 186 24.43 20.81 22.13
CA LEU A 186 24.30 19.63 21.28
C LEU A 186 24.20 18.34 22.11
N SER A 187 24.88 18.28 23.25
CA SER A 187 24.81 17.15 24.19
C SER A 187 23.42 16.91 24.78
N GLN A 188 22.55 17.93 24.73
CA GLN A 188 21.15 17.85 25.19
C GLN A 188 20.19 17.54 24.05
N CYS A 189 20.68 17.45 22.82
CA CYS A 189 19.85 17.29 21.64
C CYS A 189 19.71 15.82 21.25
N THR A 190 18.54 15.44 20.75
CA THR A 190 18.28 14.14 20.13
C THR A 190 17.96 14.36 18.66
N PHE A 191 18.55 13.53 17.79
CA PHE A 191 18.44 13.66 16.35
C PHE A 191 17.87 12.36 15.77
N GLN A 192 16.75 12.47 15.07
CA GLN A 192 16.16 11.41 14.25
C GLN A 192 16.25 11.82 12.79
N ILE A 193 16.91 11.01 11.98
CA ILE A 193 17.23 11.34 10.60
C ILE A 193 16.45 10.39 9.69
N ALA A 194 15.59 10.95 8.86
CA ALA A 194 14.84 10.19 7.85
C ALA A 194 15.78 9.81 6.71
N CYS A 195 16.02 8.51 6.54
CA CYS A 195 16.97 7.94 5.60
C CYS A 195 16.40 6.66 4.97
N ASP A 196 16.15 6.68 3.66
CA ASP A 196 15.51 5.58 2.92
C ASP A 196 16.47 4.83 1.99
N VAL A 197 17.77 5.01 2.20
CA VAL A 197 18.83 4.36 1.43
C VAL A 197 19.79 3.68 2.38
N ASP A 198 20.38 2.57 1.94
CA ASP A 198 21.31 1.76 2.74
C ASP A 198 22.78 1.98 2.38
N ASN A 199 23.07 2.86 1.42
CA ASN A 199 24.42 3.06 0.90
C ASN A 199 25.42 3.41 2.02
N PRO A 200 26.59 2.74 2.08
CA PRO A 200 27.67 3.10 2.99
C PRO A 200 28.30 4.44 2.58
N LEU A 201 29.23 4.94 3.40
CA LEU A 201 29.92 6.19 3.10
C LEU A 201 30.78 6.08 1.83
N VAL A 202 31.53 4.98 1.70
CA VAL A 202 32.60 4.80 0.70
C VAL A 202 32.49 3.47 -0.05
N GLY A 203 33.21 3.35 -1.17
CA GLY A 203 33.36 2.12 -1.96
C GLY A 203 32.43 2.04 -3.16
N GLU A 204 32.33 0.86 -3.78
CA GLU A 204 31.60 0.66 -5.05
C GLU A 204 30.12 1.05 -5.00
N ILE A 205 29.50 0.94 -3.82
CA ILE A 205 28.13 1.37 -3.54
C ILE A 205 28.07 2.59 -2.61
N GLY A 206 29.20 3.27 -2.41
CA GLY A 206 29.35 4.45 -1.57
C GLY A 206 28.71 5.70 -2.18
N CYS A 207 28.55 6.74 -1.36
CA CYS A 207 27.74 7.88 -1.76
C CYS A 207 28.33 8.73 -2.89
N SER A 208 29.65 8.87 -2.95
CA SER A 208 30.34 9.55 -4.06
C SER A 208 30.09 8.83 -5.39
N VAL A 209 30.18 7.50 -5.39
CA VAL A 209 29.99 6.68 -6.61
C VAL A 209 28.54 6.69 -7.06
N VAL A 210 27.61 6.46 -6.14
CA VAL A 210 26.19 6.27 -6.47
C VAL A 210 25.46 7.60 -6.73
N TYR A 211 25.75 8.64 -5.93
CA TYR A 211 25.01 9.90 -5.95
C TYR A 211 25.82 11.11 -6.41
N GLY A 212 27.14 11.01 -6.56
CA GLY A 212 27.97 12.07 -7.11
C GLY A 212 27.57 12.49 -8.54
N PRO A 213 27.33 11.56 -9.49
CA PRO A 213 27.02 11.91 -10.88
C PRO A 213 25.80 12.81 -11.06
N GLN A 214 24.70 12.53 -10.36
CA GLN A 214 23.49 13.37 -10.42
C GLN A 214 23.69 14.79 -9.83
N LYS A 215 24.75 14.98 -9.03
CA LYS A 215 25.16 16.26 -8.44
C LYS A 215 26.19 17.00 -9.29
N GLY A 216 26.56 16.47 -10.47
CA GLY A 216 27.50 17.09 -11.40
C GLY A 216 28.95 16.58 -11.30
N ALA A 217 29.21 15.48 -10.57
CA ALA A 217 30.54 14.89 -10.55
C ALA A 217 30.84 14.09 -11.83
N ASP A 218 32.03 14.29 -12.40
CA ASP A 218 32.61 13.37 -13.37
C ASP A 218 33.34 12.21 -12.68
N ALA A 219 33.91 11.28 -13.45
CA ALA A 219 34.57 10.09 -12.93
C ALA A 219 35.78 10.42 -12.03
N ASP A 220 36.60 11.41 -12.43
CA ASP A 220 37.80 11.80 -11.67
C ASP A 220 37.41 12.47 -10.33
N MET A 221 36.34 13.28 -10.34
CA MET A 221 35.74 13.83 -9.13
C MET A 221 35.23 12.72 -8.22
N VAL A 222 34.52 11.72 -8.75
CA VAL A 222 34.00 10.59 -7.97
C VAL A 222 35.13 9.86 -7.24
N ASP A 223 36.20 9.51 -7.94
CA ASP A 223 37.37 8.82 -7.35
C ASP A 223 38.04 9.68 -6.28
N THR A 224 38.19 10.97 -6.54
CA THR A 224 38.78 11.93 -5.60
C THR A 224 37.93 12.06 -4.32
N MET A 225 36.61 12.17 -4.48
CA MET A 225 35.66 12.31 -3.37
C MET A 225 35.58 11.04 -2.53
N ASP A 226 35.53 9.85 -3.15
CA ASP A 226 35.49 8.58 -2.41
C ASP A 226 36.77 8.37 -1.59
N ALA A 227 37.94 8.67 -2.18
CA ALA A 227 39.22 8.62 -1.49
C ALA A 227 39.30 9.64 -0.33
N ALA A 228 38.76 10.85 -0.52
CA ALA A 228 38.68 11.86 0.53
C ALA A 228 37.78 11.42 1.69
N MET A 229 36.59 10.92 1.39
CA MET A 229 35.68 10.37 2.40
C MET A 229 36.29 9.22 3.18
N LYS A 230 37.04 8.34 2.51
CA LYS A 230 37.74 7.25 3.17
C LYS A 230 38.76 7.75 4.19
N ARG A 231 39.61 8.70 3.80
CA ARG A 231 40.60 9.32 4.71
C ARG A 231 39.93 10.05 5.87
N PHE A 232 38.85 10.78 5.58
CA PHE A 232 38.08 11.46 6.62
C PHE A 232 37.50 10.47 7.63
N ALA A 233 36.90 9.39 7.15
CA ALA A 233 36.38 8.35 8.03
C ALA A 233 37.49 7.63 8.83
N ASP A 234 38.66 7.41 8.24
CA ASP A 234 39.84 6.88 8.96
C ASP A 234 40.23 7.77 10.14
N LEU A 235 40.29 9.09 9.92
CA LEU A 235 40.58 10.07 10.97
C LEU A 235 39.51 10.08 12.06
N VAL A 236 38.24 10.21 11.68
CA VAL A 236 37.11 10.32 12.62
C VAL A 236 36.98 9.05 13.48
N GLU A 237 37.03 7.87 12.86
CA GLU A 237 36.94 6.61 13.58
C GLU A 237 38.16 6.39 14.49
N HIS A 238 39.36 6.80 14.07
CA HIS A 238 40.55 6.75 14.93
C HIS A 238 40.41 7.64 16.16
N ILE A 239 39.99 8.90 15.99
CA ILE A 239 39.75 9.84 17.10
C ILE A 239 38.73 9.26 18.09
N ALA A 240 37.62 8.72 17.57
CA ALA A 240 36.58 8.11 18.39
C ALA A 240 37.08 6.87 19.18
N MET A 241 37.90 6.02 18.56
CA MET A 241 38.49 4.84 19.23
C MET A 241 39.43 5.20 20.37
N CYS A 242 40.10 6.34 20.28
CA CYS A 242 41.02 6.81 21.31
C CYS A 242 40.33 7.56 22.47
N ASP A 243 38.98 7.66 22.45
CA ASP A 243 38.18 8.49 23.37
C ASP A 243 38.72 9.93 23.45
N MET A 244 39.23 10.42 22.32
CA MET A 244 39.76 11.78 22.18
C MET A 244 38.67 12.69 21.60
N GLY A 245 38.39 13.80 22.28
CA GLY A 245 37.43 14.79 21.81
C GLY A 245 35.97 14.49 22.16
N SER A 246 35.04 15.16 21.46
CA SER A 246 33.59 15.10 21.75
C SER A 246 32.81 14.14 20.84
N ILE A 247 33.50 13.23 20.14
CA ILE A 247 32.88 12.28 19.20
C ILE A 247 32.38 11.05 19.97
N ARG A 248 31.06 10.82 19.95
CA ARG A 248 30.43 9.62 20.54
C ARG A 248 29.69 8.86 19.44
N PRO A 249 30.36 7.94 18.74
CA PRO A 249 29.78 7.31 17.58
C PRO A 249 28.74 6.27 17.99
N ASN A 250 27.69 6.16 17.20
CA ASN A 250 26.71 5.07 17.24
C ASN A 250 26.64 4.31 15.90
N GLY A 251 27.68 4.44 15.08
CA GLY A 251 27.82 3.81 13.77
C GLY A 251 29.26 3.80 13.29
N THR A 252 29.44 3.40 12.02
CA THR A 252 30.72 3.42 11.30
C THR A 252 30.46 3.83 9.86
N ARG A 253 31.52 3.99 9.05
CA ARG A 253 31.40 4.25 7.60
C ARG A 253 30.64 3.16 6.82
N ASN A 254 30.49 1.97 7.40
CA ASN A 254 29.80 0.82 6.81
C ASN A 254 28.38 0.62 7.34
N THR A 255 27.94 1.44 8.30
CA THR A 255 26.56 1.39 8.78
C THR A 255 25.62 1.68 7.59
N PRO A 256 24.50 0.96 7.42
CA PRO A 256 23.55 1.26 6.36
C PRO A 256 23.03 2.70 6.43
N GLY A 257 23.03 3.38 5.29
CA GLY A 257 22.48 4.73 5.12
C GLY A 257 23.38 5.89 5.50
N VAL A 258 24.59 5.64 5.99
CA VAL A 258 25.52 6.73 6.34
C VAL A 258 26.03 7.51 5.14
N GLY A 259 25.94 6.93 3.94
CA GLY A 259 26.21 7.62 2.68
C GLY A 259 25.12 8.62 2.28
N ALA A 260 23.95 8.60 2.91
CA ALA A 260 22.85 9.50 2.56
C ALA A 260 23.28 10.97 2.62
N ALA A 261 22.76 11.76 1.67
CA ALA A 261 23.10 13.18 1.49
C ALA A 261 24.61 13.47 1.32
N GLY A 262 25.37 12.56 0.69
CA GLY A 262 26.80 12.78 0.46
C GLY A 262 27.62 12.70 1.74
N GLY A 263 27.27 11.75 2.61
CA GLY A 263 27.92 11.50 3.89
C GLY A 263 27.40 12.33 5.07
N LEU A 264 26.31 13.08 4.89
CA LEU A 264 25.67 13.79 6.00
C LEU A 264 25.10 12.81 7.04
N GLY A 265 24.61 11.64 6.61
CA GLY A 265 24.19 10.56 7.51
C GLY A 265 25.33 10.09 8.44
N TYR A 266 26.55 9.97 7.89
CA TYR A 266 27.76 9.68 8.66
C TYR A 266 28.06 10.75 9.70
N ALA A 267 28.00 12.04 9.33
CA ALA A 267 28.22 13.14 10.28
C ALA A 267 27.22 13.09 11.45
N PHE A 268 25.94 12.86 11.17
CA PHE A 268 24.90 12.75 12.19
C PHE A 268 25.16 11.61 13.19
N LEU A 269 25.54 10.42 12.71
CA LEU A 269 25.85 9.28 13.58
C LEU A 269 27.13 9.50 14.41
N MET A 270 28.21 9.93 13.74
CA MET A 270 29.52 10.00 14.39
C MET A 270 29.61 11.16 15.38
N PHE A 271 29.11 12.34 15.01
CA PHE A 271 29.31 13.57 15.80
C PHE A 271 28.11 13.95 16.65
N LEU A 272 26.89 13.60 16.23
CA LEU A 272 25.66 14.04 16.88
C LEU A 272 24.87 12.91 17.54
N ASN A 273 25.41 11.68 17.55
CA ASN A 273 24.78 10.49 18.13
C ASN A 273 23.31 10.32 17.68
N ALA A 274 23.05 10.60 16.39
CA ALA A 274 21.71 10.58 15.81
C ALA A 274 21.23 9.16 15.47
N GLY A 275 19.93 8.92 15.36
CA GLY A 275 19.41 7.66 14.79
C GLY A 275 19.04 7.83 13.32
N LEU A 276 19.62 7.01 12.43
CA LEU A 276 19.09 6.86 11.06
C LEU A 276 17.90 5.90 11.08
N ARG A 277 16.77 6.31 10.51
CA ARG A 277 15.56 5.51 10.45
C ARG A 277 14.85 5.72 9.11
N PRO A 278 14.09 4.73 8.59
CA PRO A 278 13.19 4.96 7.48
C PRO A 278 12.26 6.14 7.78
N GLY A 279 12.08 7.07 6.85
CA GLY A 279 11.31 8.27 7.15
C GLY A 279 9.83 7.97 7.38
N ILE A 280 9.29 6.94 6.70
CA ILE A 280 7.93 6.45 6.96
C ILE A 280 7.73 6.06 8.43
N ASP A 281 8.68 5.37 9.06
CA ASP A 281 8.55 4.96 10.46
C ASP A 281 8.46 6.17 11.39
N ILE A 282 9.26 7.20 11.13
CA ILE A 282 9.22 8.46 11.88
C ILE A 282 7.84 9.13 11.69
N VAL A 283 7.34 9.19 10.45
CA VAL A 283 6.03 9.78 10.17
C VAL A 283 4.89 9.01 10.85
N LEU A 284 4.91 7.67 10.83
CA LEU A 284 3.89 6.84 11.47
C LEU A 284 3.84 7.06 12.99
N GLU A 285 5.00 7.17 13.65
CA GLU A 285 5.11 7.43 15.09
C GLU A 285 4.67 8.85 15.46
N GLU A 286 5.00 9.84 14.64
CA GLU A 286 4.79 11.25 14.97
C GLU A 286 3.42 11.82 14.56
N SER A 287 2.73 11.17 13.62
CA SER A 287 1.47 11.67 13.02
C SER A 287 0.22 11.34 13.84
N GLY A 288 0.31 10.47 14.84
CA GLY A 288 -0.86 9.96 15.56
C GLY A 288 -1.71 8.95 14.75
N LEU A 289 -1.19 8.48 13.61
CA LEU A 289 -1.88 7.57 12.71
C LEU A 289 -2.18 6.22 13.36
N GLU A 290 -1.27 5.69 14.19
CA GLU A 290 -1.47 4.41 14.88
C GLU A 290 -2.75 4.43 15.73
N GLN A 291 -2.98 5.50 16.51
CA GLN A 291 -4.16 5.63 17.36
C GLN A 291 -5.45 5.75 16.54
N ALA A 292 -5.37 6.28 15.32
CA ALA A 292 -6.48 6.32 14.39
C ALA A 292 -6.79 4.94 13.80
N ILE A 293 -5.75 4.21 13.37
CA ILE A 293 -5.83 2.86 12.79
C ILE A 293 -6.43 1.85 13.77
N VAL A 294 -6.07 1.90 15.06
CA VAL A 294 -6.64 1.02 16.09
C VAL A 294 -8.18 1.06 16.09
N LYS A 295 -8.74 2.24 15.84
CA LYS A 295 -10.18 2.50 15.84
C LYS A 295 -10.84 2.33 14.46
N ALA A 296 -10.06 2.10 13.41
CA ALA A 296 -10.56 1.97 12.04
C ALA A 296 -11.14 0.57 11.78
N ASP A 297 -12.07 0.50 10.84
CA ASP A 297 -12.56 -0.75 10.25
C ASP A 297 -11.72 -1.10 9.01
N ILE A 298 -11.38 -0.09 8.20
CA ILE A 298 -10.60 -0.21 6.97
C ILE A 298 -9.54 0.89 6.92
N VAL A 299 -8.35 0.53 6.47
CA VAL A 299 -7.26 1.45 6.16
C VAL A 299 -7.06 1.48 4.64
N ILE A 300 -7.05 2.66 4.06
CA ILE A 300 -6.72 2.88 2.64
C ILE A 300 -5.37 3.57 2.57
N THR A 301 -4.45 2.99 1.83
CA THR A 301 -3.12 3.56 1.54
C THR A 301 -2.82 3.49 0.06
N GLY A 302 -1.68 4.02 -0.38
CA GLY A 302 -1.38 4.09 -1.80
C GLY A 302 -0.28 5.06 -2.13
N GLU A 303 0.10 5.07 -3.40
CA GLU A 303 1.10 5.97 -3.97
C GLU A 303 0.87 6.12 -5.48
N GLY A 304 1.60 7.03 -6.13
CA GLY A 304 1.45 7.25 -7.58
C GLY A 304 1.68 5.99 -8.44
N ARG A 305 2.64 5.13 -8.04
CA ARG A 305 2.96 3.89 -8.74
C ARG A 305 3.23 2.77 -7.74
N LEU A 306 2.42 1.72 -7.76
CA LEU A 306 2.57 0.56 -6.89
C LEU A 306 3.33 -0.55 -7.62
N ASP A 307 4.51 -0.94 -7.13
CA ASP A 307 5.41 -1.88 -7.78
C ASP A 307 6.14 -2.79 -6.77
N GLY A 308 7.04 -3.67 -7.23
CA GLY A 308 7.76 -4.59 -6.34
C GLY A 308 8.61 -3.88 -5.28
N GLN A 309 9.01 -2.62 -5.51
CA GLN A 309 9.78 -1.83 -4.55
C GLN A 309 8.90 -1.23 -3.45
N THR A 310 7.58 -1.15 -3.64
CA THR A 310 6.67 -0.68 -2.59
C THR A 310 6.86 -1.46 -1.29
N LEU A 311 7.03 -2.79 -1.38
CA LEU A 311 7.25 -3.66 -0.23
C LEU A 311 8.62 -3.47 0.45
N MET A 312 9.56 -2.77 -0.20
CA MET A 312 10.91 -2.55 0.31
C MET A 312 11.00 -1.33 1.24
N GLY A 313 9.96 -1.08 2.04
CA GLY A 313 9.95 -0.02 3.05
C GLY A 313 9.40 1.33 2.59
N LYS A 314 8.65 1.39 1.48
CA LYS A 314 7.95 2.61 1.06
C LYS A 314 6.67 2.86 1.88
N THR A 315 6.14 4.08 1.76
CA THR A 315 4.95 4.57 2.46
C THR A 315 3.78 3.58 2.53
N PRO A 316 3.32 2.95 1.41
CA PRO A 316 2.16 2.06 1.48
C PRO A 316 2.42 0.79 2.30
N ALA A 317 3.63 0.24 2.23
CA ALA A 317 4.00 -0.95 2.98
C ALA A 317 4.10 -0.65 4.49
N GLY A 318 4.67 0.50 4.88
CA GLY A 318 4.72 0.92 6.29
C GLY A 318 3.31 1.08 6.90
N VAL A 319 2.41 1.77 6.19
CA VAL A 319 1.01 1.93 6.62
C VAL A 319 0.30 0.57 6.71
N ALA A 320 0.49 -0.30 5.71
CA ALA A 320 -0.10 -1.63 5.69
C ALA A 320 0.40 -2.50 6.85
N GLN A 321 1.71 -2.51 7.13
CA GLN A 321 2.29 -3.24 8.23
C GLN A 321 1.72 -2.77 9.58
N LEU A 322 1.61 -1.46 9.78
CA LEU A 322 1.00 -0.87 10.97
C LEU A 322 -0.47 -1.29 11.12
N ALA A 323 -1.24 -1.26 10.02
CA ALA A 323 -2.64 -1.68 10.03
C ALA A 323 -2.80 -3.19 10.33
N LYS A 324 -1.95 -4.03 9.73
CA LYS A 324 -1.96 -5.49 9.94
C LYS A 324 -1.56 -5.91 11.34
N LYS A 325 -0.69 -5.15 12.03
CA LYS A 325 -0.40 -5.32 13.47
C LYS A 325 -1.68 -5.33 14.33
N TYR A 326 -2.72 -4.62 13.89
CA TYR A 326 -4.03 -4.52 14.56
C TYR A 326 -5.14 -5.32 13.86
N GLY A 327 -4.80 -6.22 12.94
CA GLY A 327 -5.76 -7.05 12.21
C GLY A 327 -6.72 -6.26 11.32
N LYS A 328 -6.34 -5.06 10.86
CA LYS A 328 -7.19 -4.20 10.04
C LYS A 328 -7.15 -4.61 8.57
N GLN A 329 -8.27 -4.39 7.88
CA GLN A 329 -8.32 -4.52 6.43
C GLN A 329 -7.55 -3.36 5.79
N VAL A 330 -6.76 -3.65 4.77
CA VAL A 330 -5.90 -2.69 4.05
C VAL A 330 -6.20 -2.76 2.56
N ILE A 331 -6.59 -1.63 1.98
CA ILE A 331 -6.78 -1.46 0.54
C ILE A 331 -5.68 -0.53 0.01
N ALA A 332 -4.91 -0.99 -0.97
CA ALA A 332 -3.96 -0.16 -1.70
C ALA A 332 -4.62 0.44 -2.95
N VAL A 333 -4.49 1.75 -3.14
CA VAL A 333 -4.88 2.47 -4.35
C VAL A 333 -3.65 3.07 -5.03
N ALA A 334 -3.57 2.97 -6.35
CA ALA A 334 -2.41 3.45 -7.10
C ALA A 334 -2.83 4.31 -8.30
N GLY A 335 -1.94 5.22 -8.72
CA GLY A 335 -2.09 5.88 -10.02
C GLY A 335 -1.95 4.88 -11.16
N CYS A 336 -0.95 4.01 -11.08
CA CYS A 336 -0.76 2.86 -11.96
C CYS A 336 -0.02 1.72 -11.25
N PHE A 337 -0.06 0.53 -11.83
CA PHE A 337 0.82 -0.56 -11.42
C PHE A 337 2.16 -0.52 -12.16
N GLY A 338 3.23 -0.88 -11.46
CA GLY A 338 4.55 -1.10 -12.03
C GLY A 338 4.94 -2.57 -12.06
N GLU A 339 6.19 -2.81 -12.44
CA GLU A 339 6.76 -4.15 -12.48
C GLU A 339 6.78 -4.79 -11.09
N GLY A 340 6.41 -6.06 -10.98
CA GLY A 340 6.43 -6.76 -9.69
C GLY A 340 5.24 -6.50 -8.77
N VAL A 341 4.18 -5.80 -9.22
CA VAL A 341 2.96 -5.57 -8.40
C VAL A 341 2.32 -6.87 -7.87
N GLU A 342 2.48 -7.99 -8.58
CA GLU A 342 2.02 -9.30 -8.13
C GLU A 342 2.59 -9.69 -6.75
N GLN A 343 3.79 -9.21 -6.42
CA GLN A 343 4.38 -9.40 -5.09
C GLN A 343 3.58 -8.65 -4.03
N CYS A 344 3.16 -7.40 -4.30
CA CYS A 344 2.28 -6.64 -3.40
C CYS A 344 0.97 -7.40 -3.14
N ARG A 345 0.31 -7.89 -4.21
CA ARG A 345 -0.96 -8.63 -4.11
C ARG A 345 -0.84 -9.94 -3.31
N ARG A 346 0.31 -10.61 -3.39
CA ARG A 346 0.55 -11.90 -2.71
C ARG A 346 1.21 -11.76 -1.33
N SER A 347 1.62 -10.55 -0.94
CA SER A 347 2.34 -10.30 0.31
C SER A 347 1.52 -10.56 1.58
N GLY A 348 0.19 -10.52 1.47
CA GLY A 348 -0.71 -10.52 2.63
C GLY A 348 -0.75 -9.18 3.40
N GLN A 349 0.04 -8.18 2.99
CA GLN A 349 0.00 -6.83 3.59
C GLN A 349 -1.22 -6.03 3.12
N PHE A 350 -1.65 -6.24 1.87
CA PHE A 350 -2.82 -5.61 1.27
C PHE A 350 -3.89 -6.69 1.02
N ASP A 351 -5.13 -6.43 1.44
CA ASP A 351 -6.27 -7.31 1.13
C ASP A 351 -6.77 -7.10 -0.30
N ALA A 352 -6.56 -5.90 -0.84
CA ALA A 352 -6.85 -5.58 -2.24
C ALA A 352 -5.92 -4.47 -2.75
N CYS A 353 -5.56 -4.54 -4.04
CA CYS A 353 -4.79 -3.50 -4.73
C CYS A 353 -5.52 -3.06 -5.99
N TYR A 354 -5.78 -1.76 -6.13
CA TYR A 354 -6.46 -1.16 -7.26
C TYR A 354 -5.62 -0.04 -7.87
N ALA A 355 -5.70 0.12 -9.19
CA ALA A 355 -5.04 1.22 -9.90
C ALA A 355 -6.03 1.98 -10.77
N VAL A 356 -5.77 3.27 -10.98
CA VAL A 356 -6.61 4.12 -11.85
C VAL A 356 -6.61 3.61 -13.29
N ASN A 357 -5.45 3.26 -13.84
CA ASN A 357 -5.30 2.72 -15.19
C ASN A 357 -4.00 1.90 -15.31
N ASP A 358 -4.06 0.75 -15.98
CA ASP A 358 -2.92 -0.16 -16.14
C ASP A 358 -2.13 0.06 -17.45
N ILE A 359 -2.69 0.76 -18.43
CA ILE A 359 -2.06 1.01 -19.74
C ILE A 359 -2.44 2.41 -20.23
N LEU A 360 -1.45 3.30 -20.34
CA LEU A 360 -1.59 4.65 -20.91
C LEU A 360 -0.43 4.93 -21.86
N THR A 361 -0.71 5.53 -23.02
CA THR A 361 0.29 6.19 -23.85
C THR A 361 0.90 7.38 -23.10
N GLU A 362 2.08 7.87 -23.52
CA GLU A 362 2.73 9.01 -22.86
C GLU A 362 1.85 10.29 -22.81
N GLN A 363 1.04 10.50 -23.85
CA GLN A 363 0.14 11.65 -23.92
C GLN A 363 -1.05 11.49 -22.94
N GLU A 364 -1.57 10.28 -22.80
CA GLU A 364 -2.62 9.95 -21.82
C GLU A 364 -2.08 9.97 -20.38
N LYS A 365 -0.83 9.58 -20.14
CA LYS A 365 -0.18 9.72 -18.83
C LYS A 365 -0.12 11.18 -18.41
N LYS A 366 0.35 12.06 -19.30
CA LYS A 366 0.42 13.50 -19.01
C LYS A 366 -0.95 14.06 -18.65
N HIS A 367 -1.98 13.68 -19.39
CA HIS A 367 -3.34 14.11 -19.11
C HIS A 367 -3.91 13.51 -17.82
N ALA A 368 -3.60 12.25 -17.52
CA ALA A 368 -4.00 11.61 -16.27
C ALA A 368 -3.31 12.21 -15.04
N MET A 369 -2.08 12.70 -15.19
CA MET A 369 -1.30 13.36 -14.13
C MET A 369 -1.73 14.82 -13.89
N GLU A 370 -2.46 15.45 -14.79
CA GLU A 370 -3.07 16.74 -14.52
C GLU A 370 -4.01 16.62 -13.31
N LYS A 371 -3.76 17.43 -12.28
CA LYS A 371 -4.41 17.34 -10.95
C LYS A 371 -5.92 17.13 -10.99
N LYS A 372 -6.62 17.86 -11.87
CA LYS A 372 -8.07 17.74 -12.06
C LYS A 372 -8.50 16.31 -12.41
N PHE A 373 -7.79 15.67 -13.34
CA PHE A 373 -8.11 14.33 -13.82
C PHE A 373 -7.62 13.28 -12.83
N ALA A 374 -6.43 13.46 -12.24
CA ALA A 374 -5.92 12.58 -11.19
C ALA A 374 -6.90 12.46 -10.01
N VAL A 375 -7.41 13.59 -9.51
CA VAL A 375 -8.42 13.64 -8.44
C VAL A 375 -9.72 12.92 -8.85
N ALA A 376 -10.25 13.23 -10.04
CA ALA A 376 -11.50 12.64 -10.51
C ALA A 376 -11.38 11.11 -10.71
N ASN A 377 -10.25 10.68 -11.23
CA ASN A 377 -9.94 9.27 -11.44
C ASN A 377 -9.81 8.51 -10.12
N LEU A 378 -9.09 9.06 -9.15
CA LEU A 378 -8.94 8.44 -7.83
C LEU A 378 -10.27 8.37 -7.07
N GLN A 379 -11.11 9.40 -7.18
CA GLN A 379 -12.49 9.38 -6.66
C GLN A 379 -13.33 8.27 -7.29
N ARG A 380 -13.24 8.09 -8.62
CA ARG A 380 -13.97 7.03 -9.34
C ARG A 380 -13.47 5.65 -8.94
N LEU A 381 -12.15 5.47 -8.87
CA LEU A 381 -11.52 4.22 -8.45
C LEU A 381 -12.06 3.79 -7.08
N ILE A 382 -11.96 4.65 -6.06
CA ILE A 382 -12.39 4.27 -4.71
C ILE A 382 -13.89 4.00 -4.63
N THR A 383 -14.70 4.71 -5.43
CA THR A 383 -16.14 4.43 -5.53
C THR A 383 -16.35 3.01 -6.03
N GLN A 384 -15.65 2.59 -7.08
CA GLN A 384 -15.75 1.23 -7.62
C GLN A 384 -15.21 0.16 -6.67
N CYS A 385 -14.16 0.46 -5.91
CA CYS A 385 -13.55 -0.48 -4.96
C CYS A 385 -14.46 -0.81 -3.78
N LEU A 386 -15.24 0.17 -3.33
CA LEU A 386 -16.07 0.08 -2.12
C LEU A 386 -17.56 -0.12 -2.41
N ASP A 387 -17.98 0.03 -3.67
CA ASP A 387 -19.32 -0.33 -4.13
C ASP A 387 -19.44 -1.87 -4.16
N GLU A 388 -20.09 -2.45 -3.15
CA GLU A 388 -20.30 -3.89 -3.02
C GLU A 388 -21.19 -4.41 -4.15
N LYS A 389 -20.58 -4.82 -5.27
CA LYS A 389 -21.31 -5.42 -6.38
C LYS A 389 -21.41 -6.92 -6.17
N LYS A 390 -22.64 -7.40 -6.04
CA LYS A 390 -22.96 -8.82 -5.89
C LYS A 390 -23.74 -9.29 -7.11
N VAL A 391 -23.47 -10.49 -7.63
CA VAL A 391 -24.25 -11.09 -8.71
C VAL A 391 -24.67 -12.51 -8.36
N ALA A 392 -25.94 -12.82 -8.57
CA ALA A 392 -26.48 -14.16 -8.45
C ALA A 392 -26.95 -14.66 -9.82
N VAL A 393 -26.41 -15.80 -10.26
CA VAL A 393 -26.78 -16.45 -11.52
C VAL A 393 -27.61 -17.69 -11.24
N LEU A 394 -28.80 -17.77 -11.84
CA LEU A 394 -29.74 -18.85 -11.64
C LEU A 394 -29.72 -19.83 -12.82
N PHE A 395 -29.44 -21.10 -12.52
CA PHE A 395 -29.37 -22.20 -13.50
C PHE A 395 -30.53 -23.18 -13.29
N PRO A 396 -31.60 -23.12 -14.10
CA PRO A 396 -32.75 -24.01 -13.95
C PRO A 396 -32.44 -25.47 -14.33
N GLY A 397 -33.38 -26.37 -14.06
CA GLY A 397 -33.36 -27.75 -14.57
C GLY A 397 -34.16 -27.91 -15.87
N ILE A 398 -34.10 -29.09 -16.48
CA ILE A 398 -34.93 -29.43 -17.66
C ILE A 398 -36.42 -29.34 -17.29
N GLY A 399 -37.21 -28.57 -18.06
CA GLY A 399 -38.63 -28.34 -17.77
C GLY A 399 -38.91 -27.55 -16.48
N TYR A 400 -37.87 -26.91 -15.93
CA TYR A 400 -37.94 -26.03 -14.77
C TYR A 400 -37.57 -24.61 -15.21
N HIS A 401 -38.13 -23.60 -14.58
CA HIS A 401 -37.79 -22.21 -14.83
C HIS A 401 -37.69 -21.46 -13.49
N THR A 402 -37.12 -20.27 -13.53
CA THR A 402 -36.76 -19.46 -12.36
C THR A 402 -37.96 -18.87 -11.60
N ASP A 403 -39.18 -19.06 -12.10
CA ASP A 403 -40.42 -18.68 -11.41
C ASP A 403 -41.10 -19.83 -10.66
N LYS A 404 -40.43 -20.99 -10.55
CA LYS A 404 -40.86 -22.10 -9.70
C LYS A 404 -40.26 -21.99 -8.29
N PRO A 405 -40.92 -22.53 -7.24
CA PRO A 405 -40.70 -22.15 -5.84
C PRO A 405 -39.23 -22.06 -5.38
N LEU A 406 -38.42 -23.11 -5.60
CA LEU A 406 -37.03 -23.13 -5.13
C LEU A 406 -36.20 -21.96 -5.69
N LEU A 407 -36.25 -21.76 -7.01
CA LEU A 407 -35.49 -20.70 -7.67
C LEU A 407 -36.17 -19.34 -7.51
N TYR A 408 -37.50 -19.29 -7.46
CA TYR A 408 -38.27 -18.06 -7.30
C TYR A 408 -37.98 -17.39 -5.96
N TYR A 409 -38.04 -18.15 -4.85
CA TYR A 409 -37.76 -17.61 -3.53
C TYR A 409 -36.27 -17.34 -3.33
N SER A 410 -35.38 -18.21 -3.84
CA SER A 410 -33.93 -17.93 -3.83
C SER A 410 -33.57 -16.65 -4.58
N LYS A 411 -34.20 -16.41 -5.74
CA LYS A 411 -34.06 -15.16 -6.52
C LYS A 411 -34.45 -13.95 -5.69
N LYS A 412 -35.55 -14.02 -4.93
CA LYS A 412 -35.99 -12.93 -4.07
C LYS A 412 -35.03 -12.71 -2.89
N LEU A 413 -34.61 -13.79 -2.22
CA LEU A 413 -33.64 -13.71 -1.12
C LEU A 413 -32.32 -13.09 -1.57
N ALA A 414 -31.85 -13.41 -2.78
CA ALA A 414 -30.67 -12.80 -3.38
C ALA A 414 -30.91 -11.31 -3.70
N ARG A 415 -32.06 -10.92 -4.28
CA ARG A 415 -32.39 -9.49 -4.50
C ARG A 415 -32.44 -8.69 -3.22
N GLU A 416 -33.03 -9.24 -2.16
CA GLU A 416 -33.11 -8.61 -0.84
C GLU A 416 -31.72 -8.37 -0.23
N ARG A 417 -30.71 -9.15 -0.64
CA ARG A 417 -29.30 -9.03 -0.23
C ARG A 417 -28.44 -8.25 -1.22
N GLY A 418 -29.05 -7.53 -2.16
CA GLY A 418 -28.35 -6.65 -3.08
C GLY A 418 -27.66 -7.34 -4.27
N TYR A 419 -27.97 -8.61 -4.54
CA TYR A 419 -27.44 -9.27 -5.74
C TYR A 419 -28.17 -8.78 -7.00
N GLU A 420 -27.40 -8.40 -8.00
CA GLU A 420 -27.85 -8.38 -9.39
C GLU A 420 -28.23 -9.80 -9.81
N ILE A 421 -29.34 -9.95 -10.53
CA ILE A 421 -29.88 -11.27 -10.88
C ILE A 421 -29.74 -11.54 -12.37
N ILE A 422 -29.09 -12.65 -12.69
CA ILE A 422 -29.01 -13.20 -14.05
C ILE A 422 -29.76 -14.53 -14.07
N GLU A 423 -30.77 -14.64 -14.95
CA GLU A 423 -31.61 -15.83 -15.07
C GLU A 423 -31.30 -16.55 -16.38
N ILE A 424 -30.68 -17.73 -16.32
CA ILE A 424 -30.36 -18.49 -17.52
C ILE A 424 -31.63 -19.07 -18.13
N LYS A 425 -31.83 -18.80 -19.42
CA LYS A 425 -32.92 -19.38 -20.21
C LYS A 425 -32.38 -20.43 -21.15
N TYR A 426 -32.89 -21.66 -21.03
CA TYR A 426 -32.60 -22.70 -22.02
C TYR A 426 -33.62 -22.64 -23.15
N GLY A 427 -33.15 -22.83 -24.39
CA GLY A 427 -34.02 -23.07 -25.54
C GLY A 427 -34.62 -24.47 -25.51
N GLU A 428 -34.81 -25.08 -26.69
CA GLU A 428 -35.31 -26.44 -26.79
C GLU A 428 -34.26 -27.45 -26.30
N LEU A 429 -34.56 -28.11 -25.18
CA LEU A 429 -33.79 -29.23 -24.65
C LEU A 429 -34.45 -30.57 -25.02
N PRO A 430 -33.67 -31.67 -25.15
CA PRO A 430 -34.21 -33.00 -25.40
C PRO A 430 -35.31 -33.39 -24.39
N SER A 431 -36.38 -34.02 -24.87
CA SER A 431 -37.46 -34.56 -24.05
C SER A 431 -37.25 -36.06 -23.78
N GLY A 432 -37.89 -36.58 -22.72
CA GLY A 432 -37.78 -38.01 -22.37
C GLY A 432 -36.38 -38.44 -21.91
N VAL A 433 -35.63 -37.53 -21.29
CA VAL A 433 -34.25 -37.75 -20.84
C VAL A 433 -34.10 -38.72 -19.67
N LYS A 434 -35.19 -38.99 -18.93
CA LYS A 434 -35.14 -39.85 -17.74
C LYS A 434 -34.80 -41.28 -18.12
N GLY A 435 -33.67 -41.79 -17.63
CA GLY A 435 -33.20 -43.15 -17.89
C GLY A 435 -32.49 -43.33 -19.24
N ASP A 436 -32.19 -42.25 -19.96
CA ASP A 436 -31.50 -42.25 -21.25
C ASP A 436 -30.20 -41.40 -21.12
N PRO A 437 -29.05 -42.04 -20.83
CA PRO A 437 -27.79 -41.34 -20.57
C PRO A 437 -27.32 -40.45 -21.74
N ASP A 438 -27.54 -40.89 -22.98
CA ASP A 438 -27.12 -40.15 -24.17
C ASP A 438 -27.90 -38.85 -24.31
N LYS A 439 -29.23 -38.90 -24.07
CA LYS A 439 -30.06 -37.68 -24.08
C LYS A 439 -29.78 -36.76 -22.90
N MET A 440 -29.40 -37.29 -21.74
CA MET A 440 -28.98 -36.48 -20.59
C MET A 440 -27.69 -35.71 -20.90
N ILE A 441 -26.70 -36.37 -21.52
CA ILE A 441 -25.46 -35.73 -21.97
C ILE A 441 -25.76 -34.68 -23.05
N GLU A 442 -26.63 -34.98 -24.01
CA GLU A 442 -27.04 -34.00 -25.02
C GLU A 442 -27.71 -32.78 -24.39
N ALA A 443 -28.63 -32.99 -23.44
CA ALA A 443 -29.32 -31.92 -22.74
C ALA A 443 -28.36 -31.04 -21.93
N PHE A 444 -27.40 -31.66 -21.22
CA PHE A 444 -26.34 -30.94 -20.50
C PHE A 444 -25.51 -30.07 -21.45
N ARG A 445 -25.02 -30.63 -22.57
CA ARG A 445 -24.19 -29.88 -23.54
C ARG A 445 -24.93 -28.68 -24.12
N LYS A 446 -26.19 -28.86 -24.53
CA LYS A 446 -27.04 -27.76 -25.03
C LYS A 446 -27.29 -26.71 -23.95
N ALA A 447 -27.59 -27.13 -22.71
CA ALA A 447 -27.80 -26.21 -21.60
C ALA A 447 -26.54 -25.40 -21.25
N LEU A 448 -25.36 -26.03 -21.27
CA LEU A 448 -24.07 -25.35 -21.07
C LEU A 448 -23.76 -24.36 -22.19
N GLN A 449 -24.08 -24.71 -23.44
CA GLN A 449 -23.95 -23.79 -24.56
C GLN A 449 -24.83 -22.55 -24.36
N TYR A 450 -26.13 -22.73 -24.07
CA TYR A 450 -27.05 -21.61 -23.82
C TYR A 450 -26.60 -20.72 -22.65
N ALA A 451 -26.10 -21.33 -21.57
CA ALA A 451 -25.55 -20.59 -20.45
C ALA A 451 -24.31 -19.78 -20.85
N THR A 452 -23.41 -20.39 -21.62
CA THR A 452 -22.18 -19.73 -22.09
C THR A 452 -22.49 -18.52 -22.96
N GLU A 453 -23.40 -18.65 -23.92
CA GLU A 453 -23.82 -17.55 -24.80
C GLU A 453 -24.40 -16.37 -24.01
N GLN A 454 -25.23 -16.64 -23.00
CA GLN A 454 -25.85 -15.59 -22.16
C GLN A 454 -24.85 -14.94 -21.19
N LEU A 455 -23.87 -15.70 -20.71
CA LEU A 455 -22.87 -15.22 -19.75
C LEU A 455 -21.62 -14.62 -20.40
N THR A 456 -21.52 -14.63 -21.74
CA THR A 456 -20.32 -14.14 -22.45
C THR A 456 -20.08 -12.64 -22.20
N ALA A 457 -21.13 -11.85 -21.97
CA ALA A 457 -21.03 -10.41 -21.70
C ALA A 457 -20.83 -10.06 -20.21
N VAL A 458 -20.76 -11.06 -19.32
CA VAL A 458 -20.69 -10.84 -17.86
C VAL A 458 -19.24 -10.84 -17.40
N GLU A 459 -18.76 -9.68 -16.95
CA GLU A 459 -17.42 -9.54 -16.36
C GLU A 459 -17.43 -9.90 -14.87
N PHE A 460 -17.38 -11.20 -14.56
CA PHE A 460 -17.47 -11.70 -13.18
C PHE A 460 -16.43 -11.15 -12.20
N ASN A 461 -15.26 -10.72 -12.70
CA ASN A 461 -14.20 -10.11 -11.89
C ASN A 461 -14.55 -8.71 -11.36
N THR A 462 -15.63 -8.09 -11.86
CA THR A 462 -16.13 -6.78 -11.39
C THR A 462 -17.05 -6.90 -10.18
N TYR A 463 -17.43 -8.12 -9.78
CA TYR A 463 -18.28 -8.39 -8.62
C TYR A 463 -17.43 -8.85 -7.44
N ASN A 464 -17.71 -8.30 -6.26
CA ASN A 464 -17.09 -8.70 -5.00
C ASN A 464 -17.61 -10.07 -4.53
N GLU A 465 -18.85 -10.40 -4.91
CA GLU A 465 -19.47 -11.67 -4.56
C GLU A 465 -20.23 -12.26 -5.75
N VAL A 466 -19.92 -13.52 -6.08
CA VAL A 466 -20.58 -14.29 -7.14
C VAL A 466 -21.27 -15.49 -6.51
N LEU A 467 -22.58 -15.60 -6.71
CA LEU A 467 -23.41 -16.69 -6.20
C LEU A 467 -24.09 -17.43 -7.34
N PHE A 468 -23.88 -18.74 -7.44
CA PHE A 468 -24.58 -19.59 -8.40
C PHE A 468 -25.66 -20.39 -7.66
N ILE A 469 -26.91 -20.28 -8.14
CA ILE A 469 -28.07 -20.95 -7.57
C ILE A 469 -28.64 -21.88 -8.64
N SER A 470 -28.63 -23.18 -8.38
CA SER A 470 -28.84 -24.15 -9.44
C SER A 470 -29.76 -25.29 -9.04
N LYS A 471 -30.46 -25.87 -10.03
CA LYS A 471 -31.43 -26.96 -9.80
C LYS A 471 -31.28 -28.09 -10.83
N SER A 472 -31.23 -29.35 -10.37
CA SER A 472 -31.15 -30.53 -11.26
C SER A 472 -30.00 -30.43 -12.26
N VAL A 473 -30.21 -30.63 -13.56
CA VAL A 473 -29.19 -30.47 -14.61
C VAL A 473 -28.48 -29.10 -14.57
N GLY A 474 -29.17 -28.04 -14.13
CA GLY A 474 -28.56 -26.73 -13.93
C GLY A 474 -27.39 -26.74 -12.94
N THR A 475 -27.37 -27.69 -12.00
CA THR A 475 -26.26 -27.85 -11.04
C THR A 475 -24.99 -28.33 -11.72
N ALA A 476 -25.10 -29.24 -12.69
CA ALA A 476 -23.98 -29.66 -13.52
C ALA A 476 -23.51 -28.52 -14.43
N VAL A 477 -24.43 -27.77 -15.03
CA VAL A 477 -24.11 -26.62 -15.88
C VAL A 477 -23.38 -25.53 -15.11
N ALA A 478 -23.87 -25.16 -13.93
CA ALA A 478 -23.27 -24.15 -13.07
C ALA A 478 -21.85 -24.55 -12.63
N ALA A 479 -21.67 -25.80 -12.21
CA ALA A 479 -20.37 -26.32 -11.80
C ALA A 479 -19.38 -26.40 -12.97
N ALA A 480 -19.82 -26.90 -14.13
CA ALA A 480 -19.00 -26.99 -15.32
C ALA A 480 -18.56 -25.61 -15.83
N TYR A 481 -19.49 -24.65 -15.86
CA TYR A 481 -19.19 -23.27 -16.25
C TYR A 481 -18.18 -22.62 -15.30
N ALA A 482 -18.41 -22.70 -13.99
CA ALA A 482 -17.48 -22.16 -12.99
C ALA A 482 -16.07 -22.75 -13.13
N LYS A 483 -15.97 -24.08 -13.32
CA LYS A 483 -14.70 -24.78 -13.51
C LYS A 483 -14.01 -24.39 -14.83
N GLN A 484 -14.76 -24.33 -15.93
CA GLN A 484 -14.23 -24.03 -17.26
C GLN A 484 -13.65 -22.61 -17.35
N TYR A 485 -14.31 -21.64 -16.71
CA TYR A 485 -13.93 -20.22 -16.76
C TYR A 485 -13.22 -19.73 -15.49
N ASN A 486 -12.87 -20.64 -14.58
CA ASN A 486 -12.19 -20.35 -13.31
C ASN A 486 -12.91 -19.27 -12.48
N ILE A 487 -14.23 -19.37 -12.39
CA ILE A 487 -15.07 -18.42 -11.62
C ILE A 487 -15.14 -18.89 -10.18
N ASN A 488 -14.72 -18.02 -9.25
CA ASN A 488 -14.84 -18.26 -7.82
C ASN A 488 -16.27 -17.92 -7.34
N ALA A 489 -17.21 -18.81 -7.60
CA ALA A 489 -18.61 -18.65 -7.22
C ALA A 489 -18.98 -19.52 -6.01
N ARG A 490 -19.65 -18.94 -5.02
CA ARG A 490 -20.36 -19.69 -3.98
C ARG A 490 -21.54 -20.40 -4.60
N GLN A 491 -21.87 -21.60 -4.14
CA GLN A 491 -22.87 -22.43 -4.82
C GLN A 491 -24.00 -22.90 -3.90
N ILE A 492 -25.22 -22.80 -4.39
CA ILE A 492 -26.43 -23.39 -3.81
C ILE A 492 -26.98 -24.41 -4.79
N TYR A 493 -27.08 -25.66 -4.36
CA TYR A 493 -27.50 -26.79 -5.18
C TYR A 493 -28.83 -27.37 -4.69
N TYR A 494 -29.85 -27.30 -5.53
CA TYR A 494 -31.12 -27.98 -5.30
C TYR A 494 -31.21 -29.26 -6.15
N THR A 495 -31.38 -30.41 -5.49
CA THR A 495 -31.57 -31.74 -6.09
C THR A 495 -30.52 -32.04 -7.16
N LEU A 496 -29.28 -32.29 -6.73
CA LEU A 496 -28.14 -32.60 -7.60
C LEU A 496 -28.43 -33.81 -8.51
N VAL A 497 -27.81 -33.79 -9.68
CA VAL A 497 -27.68 -34.97 -10.55
C VAL A 497 -26.26 -35.51 -10.45
N ALA A 498 -26.05 -36.78 -10.77
CA ALA A 498 -24.75 -37.44 -10.58
C ALA A 498 -23.62 -36.76 -11.36
N GLU A 499 -23.94 -36.28 -12.56
CA GLU A 499 -23.04 -35.58 -13.48
C GLU A 499 -22.47 -34.28 -12.89
N SER A 500 -23.15 -33.69 -11.90
CA SER A 500 -22.66 -32.46 -11.28
C SER A 500 -21.34 -32.68 -10.54
N PHE A 501 -21.10 -33.88 -9.99
CA PHE A 501 -19.90 -34.18 -9.20
C PHE A 501 -18.60 -34.25 -10.00
N ASP A 502 -18.67 -34.27 -11.34
CA ASP A 502 -17.50 -34.19 -12.23
C ASP A 502 -16.87 -32.79 -12.22
N ALA A 503 -17.65 -31.77 -11.86
CA ALA A 503 -17.25 -30.36 -11.90
C ALA A 503 -17.41 -29.60 -10.58
N ILE A 504 -18.23 -30.10 -9.63
CA ILE A 504 -18.43 -29.46 -8.33
C ILE A 504 -17.12 -29.40 -7.52
N GLY A 505 -16.86 -28.23 -6.92
CA GLY A 505 -15.74 -27.97 -6.00
C GLY A 505 -16.01 -28.40 -4.56
N GLN A 506 -15.33 -27.76 -3.60
CA GLN A 506 -15.45 -28.04 -2.16
C GLN A 506 -16.33 -27.04 -1.40
N GLU A 507 -16.82 -26.00 -2.07
CA GLU A 507 -17.60 -24.93 -1.45
C GLU A 507 -19.04 -24.93 -2.00
N GLY A 508 -20.02 -25.10 -1.11
CA GLY A 508 -21.42 -25.08 -1.48
C GLY A 508 -22.36 -25.70 -0.43
N ILE A 509 -23.65 -25.36 -0.56
CA ILE A 509 -24.75 -25.96 0.20
C ILE A 509 -25.62 -26.80 -0.74
N VAL A 510 -25.98 -28.01 -0.31
CA VAL A 510 -26.72 -29.00 -1.09
C VAL A 510 -28.02 -29.36 -0.39
N PHE A 511 -29.12 -29.37 -1.15
CA PHE A 511 -30.43 -29.82 -0.70
C PHE A 511 -30.89 -31.01 -1.53
N HIS A 512 -31.29 -32.10 -0.86
CA HIS A 512 -31.68 -33.34 -1.53
C HIS A 512 -32.90 -33.99 -0.89
N GLY A 513 -33.81 -34.50 -1.72
CA GLY A 513 -35.01 -35.22 -1.28
C GLY A 513 -34.75 -36.73 -1.22
N THR A 514 -35.07 -37.39 -0.10
CA THR A 514 -34.72 -38.82 0.06
C THR A 514 -35.56 -39.77 -0.82
N ALA A 515 -36.62 -39.26 -1.47
CA ALA A 515 -37.47 -39.99 -2.41
C ALA A 515 -37.30 -39.45 -3.85
N ASP A 516 -36.15 -38.85 -4.16
CA ASP A 516 -35.83 -38.35 -5.49
C ASP A 516 -35.63 -39.52 -6.48
N PRO A 517 -36.44 -39.62 -7.55
CA PRO A 517 -36.29 -40.69 -8.52
C PRO A 517 -35.18 -40.45 -9.57
N TRP A 518 -34.43 -39.35 -9.47
CA TRP A 518 -33.32 -39.01 -10.38
C TRP A 518 -31.94 -39.23 -9.78
N ALA A 519 -31.83 -39.30 -8.46
CA ALA A 519 -30.56 -39.47 -7.77
C ALA A 519 -30.71 -40.33 -6.52
N GLU A 520 -29.80 -41.30 -6.37
CA GLU A 520 -29.73 -42.15 -5.19
C GLU A 520 -29.15 -41.38 -4.01
N THR A 521 -29.91 -41.27 -2.91
CA THR A 521 -29.53 -40.53 -1.70
C THR A 521 -28.16 -40.92 -1.17
N ASP A 522 -27.85 -42.21 -1.11
CA ASP A 522 -26.58 -42.72 -0.58
C ASP A 522 -25.38 -42.23 -1.41
N LYS A 523 -25.55 -42.14 -2.74
CA LYS A 523 -24.51 -41.60 -3.64
C LYS A 523 -24.30 -40.11 -3.43
N ILE A 524 -25.39 -39.34 -3.29
CA ILE A 524 -25.30 -37.89 -3.00
C ILE A 524 -24.56 -37.66 -1.68
N GLN A 525 -24.91 -38.41 -0.64
CA GLN A 525 -24.29 -38.27 0.67
C GLN A 525 -22.79 -38.59 0.62
N ALA A 526 -22.40 -39.73 0.03
CA ALA A 526 -20.99 -40.11 -0.08
C ALA A 526 -20.15 -39.07 -0.85
N GLU A 527 -20.68 -38.53 -1.95
CA GLU A 527 -19.95 -37.53 -2.75
C GLU A 527 -19.87 -36.16 -2.07
N CYS A 528 -20.87 -35.77 -1.27
CA CYS A 528 -20.84 -34.55 -0.47
C CYS A 528 -19.84 -34.67 0.69
N GLU A 529 -19.85 -35.79 1.43
CA GLU A 529 -18.90 -36.08 2.51
C GLU A 529 -17.46 -36.05 1.99
N LYS A 530 -17.20 -36.70 0.85
CA LYS A 530 -15.89 -36.71 0.19
C LYS A 530 -15.37 -35.31 -0.16
N ARG A 531 -16.25 -34.34 -0.39
CA ARG A 531 -15.92 -32.95 -0.79
C ARG A 531 -16.05 -31.94 0.33
N GLY A 532 -16.54 -32.34 1.51
CA GLY A 532 -16.81 -31.42 2.62
C GLY A 532 -18.01 -30.48 2.39
N LEU A 533 -18.95 -30.84 1.51
CA LEU A 533 -20.11 -30.01 1.21
C LEU A 533 -21.20 -30.15 2.29
N SER A 534 -21.86 -29.05 2.63
CA SER A 534 -22.98 -29.06 3.58
C SER A 534 -24.24 -29.64 2.92
N LEU A 535 -24.67 -30.83 3.34
CA LEU A 535 -25.83 -31.54 2.78
C LEU A 535 -27.04 -31.51 3.73
N TYR A 536 -28.20 -31.12 3.20
CA TYR A 536 -29.48 -31.13 3.89
C TYR A 536 -30.45 -32.12 3.22
N LEU A 537 -30.79 -33.19 3.94
CA LEU A 537 -31.71 -34.22 3.48
C LEU A 537 -33.15 -33.93 3.91
N THR A 538 -34.07 -33.94 2.96
CA THR A 538 -35.51 -33.81 3.22
C THR A 538 -36.22 -35.14 3.06
N LYS A 539 -36.73 -35.68 4.17
CA LYS A 539 -37.33 -37.01 4.23
C LYS A 539 -38.63 -37.11 3.40
N ASN A 540 -38.69 -38.12 2.53
CA ASN A 540 -39.81 -38.44 1.64
C ASN A 540 -40.11 -37.38 0.57
N ALA A 541 -39.21 -36.42 0.36
CA ALA A 541 -39.37 -35.42 -0.69
C ALA A 541 -38.83 -35.91 -2.03
N ASN A 542 -39.51 -35.54 -3.11
CA ASN A 542 -39.15 -35.88 -4.48
C ASN A 542 -38.14 -34.86 -5.08
N HIS A 543 -37.89 -34.94 -6.39
CA HIS A 543 -36.98 -34.07 -7.16
C HIS A 543 -37.39 -32.58 -7.25
N SER A 544 -38.58 -32.22 -6.76
CA SER A 544 -39.05 -30.84 -6.61
C SER A 544 -39.08 -30.40 -5.15
N MET A 545 -38.59 -31.24 -4.23
CA MET A 545 -38.67 -31.09 -2.77
C MET A 545 -40.10 -31.14 -2.22
N GLU A 546 -40.99 -31.91 -2.88
CA GLU A 546 -42.39 -32.09 -2.48
C GLU A 546 -42.67 -33.52 -2.00
N THR A 547 -43.60 -33.65 -1.06
CA THR A 547 -44.05 -34.92 -0.46
C THR A 547 -45.47 -35.29 -0.88
N GLY A 548 -46.20 -34.36 -1.52
CA GLY A 548 -47.60 -34.52 -1.89
C GLY A 548 -48.58 -34.11 -0.79
N ASN A 549 -48.08 -33.59 0.34
CA ASN A 549 -48.88 -32.97 1.39
C ASN A 549 -48.57 -31.48 1.42
N VAL A 550 -49.57 -30.65 1.11
CA VAL A 550 -49.39 -29.20 0.94
C VAL A 550 -48.81 -28.50 2.17
N GLU A 551 -49.31 -28.79 3.37
CA GLU A 551 -48.82 -28.16 4.60
C GLU A 551 -47.37 -28.52 4.85
N LYS A 552 -47.03 -29.80 4.71
CA LYS A 552 -45.66 -30.29 4.86
C LYS A 552 -44.73 -29.72 3.79
N ASP A 553 -45.20 -29.57 2.56
CA ASP A 553 -44.41 -29.03 1.45
C ASP A 553 -44.11 -27.54 1.65
N LEU A 554 -45.02 -26.79 2.26
CA LEU A 554 -44.79 -25.40 2.69
C LEU A 554 -43.75 -25.31 3.83
N GLU A 555 -43.83 -26.21 4.83
CA GLU A 555 -42.84 -26.29 5.91
C GLU A 555 -41.44 -26.61 5.39
N ILE A 556 -41.34 -27.59 4.47
CA ILE A 556 -40.09 -27.95 3.79
C ILE A 556 -39.53 -26.74 3.04
N MET A 557 -40.37 -26.03 2.28
CA MET A 557 -39.93 -24.86 1.54
C MET A 557 -39.41 -23.75 2.45
N LYS A 558 -40.08 -23.52 3.58
CA LYS A 558 -39.62 -22.57 4.59
C LYS A 558 -38.24 -22.96 5.13
N ASP A 559 -38.05 -24.22 5.54
CA ASP A 559 -36.76 -24.70 6.09
C ASP A 559 -35.62 -24.57 5.08
N ILE A 560 -35.86 -24.94 3.81
CA ILE A 560 -34.88 -24.80 2.73
C ILE A 560 -34.52 -23.31 2.55
N MET A 561 -35.51 -22.42 2.49
CA MET A 561 -35.27 -20.98 2.30
C MET A 561 -34.55 -20.35 3.49
N GLU A 562 -34.83 -20.77 4.73
CA GLU A 562 -34.09 -20.31 5.92
C GLU A 562 -32.60 -20.70 5.85
N LYS A 563 -32.30 -21.93 5.43
CA LYS A 563 -30.91 -22.40 5.25
C LYS A 563 -30.22 -21.72 4.08
N THR A 564 -30.94 -21.49 2.98
CA THR A 564 -30.44 -20.74 1.82
C THR A 564 -30.11 -19.30 2.20
N ALA A 565 -31.01 -18.63 2.94
CA ALA A 565 -30.78 -17.29 3.48
C ALA A 565 -29.56 -17.25 4.40
N ALA A 566 -29.47 -18.18 5.36
CA ALA A 566 -28.34 -18.29 6.27
C ALA A 566 -27.02 -18.54 5.54
N TYR A 567 -27.03 -19.34 4.47
CA TYR A 567 -25.86 -19.51 3.62
C TYR A 567 -25.48 -18.18 2.96
N MET A 568 -26.41 -17.46 2.32
CA MET A 568 -26.13 -16.16 1.70
C MET A 568 -25.58 -15.12 2.70
N ASP A 569 -26.01 -15.16 3.97
CA ASP A 569 -25.60 -14.21 5.01
C ASP A 569 -24.23 -14.49 5.66
N TYR A 570 -23.63 -15.65 5.39
CA TYR A 570 -22.36 -16.05 6.00
C TYR A 570 -21.17 -15.34 5.33
N LEU A 571 -20.89 -14.10 5.72
CA LEU A 571 -19.65 -13.35 5.50
C LEU A 571 -19.32 -12.45 6.70
#